data_AF-A0A5C9BPS1-F1
#
_entry.id   AF-A0A5C9BPS1-F1
#
_cell.length_a   1.000
_cell.length_b   1.000
_cell.length_c   1.000
_cell.angle_alpha   90.00
_cell.angle_beta   90.00
_cell.angle_gamma   90.00
#
_symmetry.space_group_name_H-M   'P 1'
#
loop_
_entity.id
_entity.type
_entity.pdbx_description
1 polymer ?
#
loop_
_entity_poly.entity_id
_entity_poly.type
_entity_poly.pdbx_seq_one_letter_code
_entity_poly.pdbx_strand_id
1 'polypeptide(L)'
;MKTYIETFDYGPGGWFGWIDNARGPKPLEHRDGCVISRSPWWIDYNHAPPGAGYMHLLFMLLTSGSPGEYQREVSGENRFTQGRFGTNFTNAEFSLRLKGELLARDTQLLLLCQGVHQGICTGWLLTGQPITVTSDWTEQRIVAVDDESAWTCLGSRHDRADYYGRTPLKTVLSDVNADILLVLFPLDIGPMGPIDGDPHRLRPGRDYPVWRSRLPEGYVMLDEIRIQFPGATS
;
A
#
# COMPACT_ATOMS: atom_id res chain seq x y z
N MET A 1 19.56 -4.00 16.83
CA MET A 1 18.71 -3.29 15.85
C MET A 1 18.58 -4.20 14.64
N LYS A 2 17.35 -4.53 14.21
CA LYS A 2 17.14 -5.42 13.07
C LYS A 2 16.69 -4.55 11.89
N THR A 3 17.34 -4.71 10.75
CA THR A 3 17.03 -3.94 9.54
C THR A 3 16.56 -4.91 8.48
N TYR A 4 15.33 -4.74 8.00
CA TYR A 4 14.87 -5.46 6.82
C TYR A 4 15.44 -4.76 5.59
N ILE A 5 16.00 -5.55 4.67
CA ILE A 5 16.50 -5.06 3.38
C ILE A 5 15.97 -6.01 2.33
N GLU A 6 15.39 -5.44 1.28
CA GLU A 6 14.94 -6.16 0.12
C GLU A 6 15.48 -5.49 -1.14
N THR A 7 16.35 -6.21 -1.86
CA THR A 7 16.99 -5.77 -3.11
C THR A 7 16.41 -6.47 -4.34
N PHE A 8 15.45 -7.37 -4.14
CA PHE A 8 14.77 -8.14 -5.19
C PHE A 8 15.70 -8.98 -6.09
N ASP A 9 17.00 -9.10 -5.84
CA ASP A 9 17.92 -9.92 -6.65
C ASP A 9 17.49 -11.39 -6.76
N TYR A 10 16.81 -11.87 -5.73
CA TYR A 10 16.32 -13.24 -5.61
C TYR A 10 14.78 -13.30 -5.66
N GLY A 11 14.20 -12.52 -6.56
CA GLY A 11 12.75 -12.46 -6.79
C GLY A 11 12.00 -11.51 -5.84
N PRO A 12 10.66 -11.54 -5.84
CA PRO A 12 9.81 -10.52 -5.21
C PRO A 12 9.91 -10.43 -3.67
N GLY A 13 10.45 -11.43 -2.97
CA GLY A 13 10.73 -11.33 -1.54
C GLY A 13 9.51 -11.20 -0.62
N GLY A 14 8.32 -11.57 -1.11
CA GLY A 14 7.05 -11.40 -0.44
C GLY A 14 6.25 -10.21 -0.94
N TRP A 15 6.80 -9.38 -1.83
CA TRP A 15 6.09 -8.23 -2.40
C TRP A 15 5.20 -8.63 -3.58
N PHE A 16 4.01 -8.04 -3.65
CA PHE A 16 3.03 -8.29 -4.70
C PHE A 16 2.19 -7.04 -4.99
N GLY A 17 1.47 -7.05 -6.12
CA GLY A 17 0.42 -6.08 -6.41
C GLY A 17 -0.97 -6.67 -6.15
N TRP A 18 -2.02 -5.92 -6.46
CA TRP A 18 -3.40 -6.41 -6.29
C TRP A 18 -4.21 -6.24 -7.58
N ILE A 19 -4.97 -7.27 -7.96
CA ILE A 19 -5.79 -7.26 -9.18
C ILE A 19 -7.17 -6.66 -8.90
N ASP A 20 -7.89 -7.21 -7.92
CA ASP A 20 -9.18 -6.76 -7.39
C ASP A 20 -9.64 -7.72 -6.27
N ASN A 21 -10.76 -7.42 -5.62
CA ASN A 21 -11.31 -8.28 -4.54
C ASN A 21 -11.70 -9.70 -4.98
N ALA A 22 -11.87 -10.00 -6.27
CA ALA A 22 -12.27 -11.33 -6.75
C ALA A 22 -11.06 -12.20 -7.14
N ARG A 23 -10.03 -11.59 -7.73
CA ARG A 23 -8.82 -12.28 -8.22
C ARG A 23 -7.65 -12.19 -7.24
N GLY A 24 -7.66 -11.19 -6.35
CA GLY A 24 -6.71 -11.05 -5.26
C GLY A 24 -5.30 -10.65 -5.69
N PRO A 25 -4.25 -11.24 -5.08
CA PRO A 25 -2.86 -10.85 -5.28
C PRO A 25 -2.40 -11.05 -6.73
N LYS A 26 -1.49 -10.18 -7.18
CA LYS A 26 -0.90 -10.13 -8.52
C LYS A 26 0.63 -10.21 -8.42
N PRO A 27 1.31 -11.04 -9.23
CA PRO A 27 2.76 -10.97 -9.28
C PRO A 27 3.20 -9.60 -9.81
N LEU A 28 4.24 -9.04 -9.20
CA LEU A 28 4.92 -7.87 -9.73
C LEU A 28 5.80 -8.30 -10.90
N GLU A 29 5.94 -7.44 -11.91
CA GLU A 29 6.96 -7.66 -12.94
C GLU A 29 8.33 -7.58 -12.24
N HIS A 30 9.15 -8.61 -12.40
CA HIS A 30 10.49 -8.69 -11.81
C HIS A 30 11.53 -8.65 -12.91
N ARG A 31 12.47 -7.70 -12.84
CA ARG A 31 13.48 -7.50 -13.88
C ARG A 31 14.70 -6.80 -13.30
N ASP A 32 15.90 -7.33 -13.58
CA ASP A 32 17.20 -6.72 -13.26
C ASP A 32 17.33 -6.26 -11.80
N GLY A 33 16.91 -7.09 -10.82
CA GLY A 33 16.96 -6.74 -9.40
C GLY A 33 15.91 -5.70 -8.97
N CYS A 34 14.86 -5.49 -9.76
CA CYS A 34 13.77 -4.58 -9.41
C CYS A 34 12.42 -5.28 -9.51
N VAL A 35 11.45 -4.80 -8.73
CA VAL A 35 10.02 -5.07 -8.95
C VAL A 35 9.33 -3.84 -9.54
N ILE A 36 8.41 -4.08 -10.47
CA ILE A 36 7.75 -3.05 -11.26
C ILE A 36 6.24 -3.17 -11.12
N SER A 37 5.60 -2.05 -10.79
CA SER A 37 4.15 -1.91 -10.77
C SER A 37 3.72 -0.99 -11.92
N ARG A 38 2.79 -1.46 -12.77
CA ARG A 38 2.34 -0.75 -13.98
C ARG A 38 0.84 -0.52 -13.97
N SER A 39 0.44 0.66 -14.42
CA SER A 39 -0.95 0.98 -14.74
C SER A 39 -1.48 0.10 -15.90
N PRO A 40 -2.80 -0.13 -16.01
CA PRO A 40 -3.83 0.33 -15.08
C PRO A 40 -3.82 -0.45 -13.76
N TRP A 41 -3.89 0.28 -12.65
CA TRP A 41 -4.02 -0.31 -11.33
C TRP A 41 -5.49 -0.50 -10.93
N TRP A 42 -5.71 -1.39 -9.96
CA TRP A 42 -7.02 -1.59 -9.37
C TRP A 42 -7.46 -0.36 -8.58
N ILE A 43 -8.74 0.00 -8.70
CA ILE A 43 -9.34 1.05 -7.89
C ILE A 43 -9.83 0.40 -6.61
N ASP A 44 -9.08 0.58 -5.53
CA ASP A 44 -9.56 0.16 -4.22
C ASP A 44 -10.65 1.11 -3.75
N TYR A 45 -11.86 0.59 -3.66
CA TYR A 45 -13.06 1.27 -3.18
C TYR A 45 -13.45 0.85 -1.77
N ASN A 46 -12.67 0.01 -1.08
CA ASN A 46 -12.99 -0.46 0.27
C ASN A 46 -13.05 0.67 1.31
N HIS A 47 -12.43 1.81 1.01
CA HIS A 47 -12.36 3.00 1.85
C HIS A 47 -13.01 4.23 1.20
N ALA A 48 -13.85 4.03 0.16
CA ALA A 48 -14.64 5.10 -0.44
C ALA A 48 -15.48 5.85 0.62
N PRO A 49 -15.91 7.09 0.35
CA PRO A 49 -16.71 7.87 1.29
C PRO A 49 -17.85 7.04 1.92
N PRO A 50 -18.03 7.10 3.26
CA PRO A 50 -17.49 8.09 4.20
C PRO A 50 -16.03 7.87 4.68
N GLY A 51 -15.33 6.84 4.17
CA GLY A 51 -13.88 6.70 4.37
C GLY A 51 -13.08 7.78 3.63
N ALA A 52 -11.75 7.68 3.71
CA ALA A 52 -10.82 8.68 3.16
C ALA A 52 -10.86 8.78 1.63
N GLY A 53 -11.35 7.76 0.94
CA GLY A 53 -11.48 7.77 -0.52
C GLY A 53 -10.91 6.53 -1.19
N TYR A 54 -10.51 6.71 -2.43
CA TYR A 54 -10.06 5.65 -3.32
C TYR A 54 -8.54 5.70 -3.47
N MET A 55 -7.92 4.53 -3.68
CA MET A 55 -6.47 4.44 -3.90
C MET A 55 -6.11 3.34 -4.91
N HIS A 56 -4.89 3.41 -5.44
CA HIS A 56 -4.27 2.31 -6.18
C HIS A 56 -3.24 1.59 -5.31
N LEU A 57 -3.28 0.26 -5.27
CA LEU A 57 -2.34 -0.57 -4.52
C LEU A 57 -1.19 -1.00 -5.44
N LEU A 58 0.01 -0.44 -5.26
CA LEU A 58 1.12 -0.66 -6.18
C LEU A 58 2.02 -1.81 -5.73
N PHE A 59 2.39 -1.79 -4.45
CA PHE A 59 3.29 -2.75 -3.82
C PHE A 59 2.73 -3.07 -2.43
N MET A 60 2.63 -4.36 -2.10
CA MET A 60 2.08 -4.84 -0.83
C MET A 60 2.99 -5.92 -0.27
N LEU A 61 3.19 -5.89 1.05
CA LEU A 61 3.93 -6.90 1.80
C LEU A 61 3.15 -7.26 3.06
N LEU A 62 2.84 -8.55 3.24
CA LEU A 62 2.27 -9.03 4.48
C LEU A 62 3.33 -8.97 5.58
N THR A 63 3.02 -8.35 6.71
CA THR A 63 3.95 -8.19 7.83
C THR A 63 3.83 -9.29 8.88
N SER A 64 2.73 -10.06 8.84
CA SER A 64 2.50 -11.19 9.71
C SER A 64 1.85 -12.37 8.98
N GLY A 65 1.67 -13.47 9.70
CA GLY A 65 1.05 -14.68 9.19
C GLY A 65 1.99 -15.51 8.31
N SER A 66 1.46 -16.65 7.87
CA SER A 66 2.15 -17.55 6.94
C SER A 66 1.41 -17.53 5.61
N PRO A 67 2.03 -17.05 4.52
CA PRO A 67 1.38 -17.03 3.21
C PRO A 67 1.03 -18.46 2.80
N GLY A 68 -0.20 -18.66 2.32
CA GLY A 68 -0.62 -19.93 1.71
C GLY A 68 0.13 -20.21 0.40
N GLU A 69 -0.09 -21.38 -0.19
CA GLU A 69 0.59 -21.81 -1.42
C GLU A 69 0.41 -20.82 -2.57
N TYR A 70 -0.84 -20.44 -2.88
CA TYR A 70 -1.14 -19.46 -3.92
C TYR A 70 -0.44 -18.11 -3.70
N GLN A 71 -0.37 -17.63 -2.45
CA GLN A 71 0.32 -16.38 -2.15
C GLN A 71 1.83 -16.52 -2.42
N ARG A 72 2.45 -17.65 -2.08
CA ARG A 72 3.88 -17.89 -2.35
C ARG A 72 4.17 -18.02 -3.84
N GLU A 73 3.27 -18.58 -4.63
CA GLU A 73 3.41 -18.59 -6.10
C GLU A 73 3.40 -17.16 -6.68
N VAL A 74 2.61 -16.27 -6.09
CA VAL A 74 2.45 -14.89 -6.56
C VAL A 74 3.58 -13.97 -6.08
N SER A 75 3.90 -14.00 -4.79
CA SER A 75 4.81 -13.05 -4.14
C SER A 75 6.18 -13.63 -3.82
N GLY A 76 6.42 -14.90 -4.15
CA GLY A 76 7.57 -15.65 -3.65
C GLY A 76 7.54 -15.83 -2.13
N GLU A 77 8.67 -16.28 -1.60
CA GLU A 77 8.89 -16.37 -0.16
C GLU A 77 8.93 -14.98 0.48
N ASN A 78 8.13 -14.79 1.52
CA ASN A 78 8.10 -13.54 2.28
C ASN A 78 9.30 -13.46 3.21
N ARG A 79 10.35 -12.77 2.77
CA ARG A 79 11.61 -12.62 3.52
C ARG A 79 11.44 -11.79 4.79
N PHE A 80 10.41 -10.94 4.87
CA PHE A 80 10.10 -10.20 6.08
C PHE A 80 9.61 -11.13 7.19
N THR A 81 8.62 -11.98 6.93
CA THR A 81 8.09 -12.89 7.96
C THR A 81 9.06 -14.04 8.23
N GLN A 82 9.71 -14.61 7.21
CA GLN A 82 10.77 -15.61 7.38
C GLN A 82 11.94 -15.07 8.21
N GLY A 83 12.32 -13.82 7.94
CA GLY A 83 13.33 -13.11 8.67
C GLY A 83 12.93 -12.82 10.11
N ARG A 84 11.65 -12.99 10.52
CA ARG A 84 11.12 -12.64 11.84
C ARG A 84 11.38 -11.17 12.21
N PHE A 85 11.14 -10.26 11.27
CA PHE A 85 11.14 -8.83 11.58
C PHE A 85 9.90 -8.48 12.42
N GLY A 86 10.00 -7.44 13.27
CA GLY A 86 8.93 -7.05 14.17
C GLY A 86 7.82 -6.28 13.46
N THR A 87 6.63 -6.24 14.07
CA THR A 87 5.47 -5.46 13.59
C THR A 87 5.33 -4.10 14.28
N ASN A 88 6.26 -3.72 15.16
CA ASN A 88 6.27 -2.37 15.72
C ASN A 88 7.01 -1.42 14.79
N PHE A 89 6.25 -0.67 13.99
CA PHE A 89 6.73 0.34 13.05
C PHE A 89 6.77 1.75 13.65
N THR A 90 6.49 1.93 14.94
CA THR A 90 6.56 3.23 15.60
C THR A 90 7.95 3.83 15.40
N ASN A 91 8.06 4.95 14.70
CA ASN A 91 9.31 5.61 14.30
C ASN A 91 10.26 4.73 13.46
N ALA A 92 9.75 3.70 12.79
CA ALA A 92 10.53 2.95 11.80
C ALA A 92 10.89 3.87 10.63
N GLU A 93 12.14 3.80 10.21
CA GLU A 93 12.64 4.52 9.05
C GLU A 93 12.61 3.61 7.83
N PHE A 94 12.01 4.12 6.75
CA PHE A 94 12.02 3.48 5.45
C PHE A 94 12.98 4.25 4.54
N SER A 95 13.90 3.52 3.92
CA SER A 95 14.70 4.02 2.79
C SER A 95 14.24 3.28 1.54
N LEU A 96 13.84 4.01 0.51
CA LEU A 96 13.36 3.45 -0.75
C LEU A 96 14.24 3.95 -1.88
N ARG A 97 14.77 3.03 -2.69
CA ARG A 97 15.42 3.36 -3.96
C ARG A 97 14.45 3.05 -5.09
N LEU A 98 13.92 4.10 -5.72
CA LEU A 98 12.90 3.98 -6.75
C LEU A 98 13.09 4.92 -7.94
N LYS A 99 12.45 4.58 -9.05
CA LYS A 99 12.27 5.44 -10.22
C LYS A 99 10.98 5.10 -10.96
N GLY A 100 10.60 5.89 -11.94
CA GLY A 100 9.46 5.60 -12.79
C GLY A 100 9.09 6.74 -13.72
N GLU A 101 8.10 6.49 -14.56
CA GLU A 101 7.42 7.51 -15.34
C GLU A 101 5.96 7.50 -14.88
N LEU A 102 5.55 8.53 -14.13
CA LEU A 102 4.24 8.58 -13.50
C LEU A 102 3.53 9.89 -13.85
N LEU A 103 2.39 9.77 -14.54
CA LEU A 103 1.41 10.84 -14.64
C LEU A 103 0.52 10.77 -13.40
N ALA A 104 0.85 11.57 -12.38
CA ALA A 104 0.28 11.37 -11.04
C ALA A 104 -1.20 11.80 -10.88
N ARG A 105 -1.75 12.68 -11.74
CA ARG A 105 -3.15 13.16 -11.64
C ARG A 105 -3.56 13.56 -10.21
N ASP A 106 -2.76 14.43 -9.59
CA ASP A 106 -2.94 14.92 -8.22
C ASP A 106 -2.85 13.87 -7.09
N THR A 107 -2.50 12.61 -7.42
CA THR A 107 -2.16 11.60 -6.41
C THR A 107 -0.74 11.74 -5.93
N GLN A 108 -0.49 11.19 -4.75
CA GLN A 108 0.81 11.05 -4.15
C GLN A 108 1.10 9.55 -3.96
N LEU A 109 2.38 9.16 -4.12
CA LEU A 109 2.84 7.84 -3.69
C LEU A 109 3.09 7.89 -2.19
N LEU A 110 2.37 7.07 -1.43
CA LEU A 110 2.35 7.10 0.03
C LEU A 110 2.62 5.72 0.62
N LEU A 111 3.19 5.70 1.83
CA LEU A 111 3.19 4.54 2.68
C LEU A 111 1.82 4.37 3.35
N LEU A 112 1.29 3.15 3.28
CA LEU A 112 0.14 2.68 4.05
C LEU A 112 0.63 1.62 5.04
N CYS A 113 0.28 1.79 6.32
CA CYS A 113 0.45 0.76 7.34
C CYS A 113 -0.92 0.26 7.79
N GLN A 114 -1.13 -1.06 7.82
CA GLN A 114 -2.36 -1.66 8.30
C GLN A 114 -2.14 -2.65 9.44
N GLY A 115 -3.09 -2.68 10.36
CA GLY A 115 -3.13 -3.67 11.44
C GLY A 115 -4.55 -4.03 11.82
N VAL A 116 -4.73 -5.29 12.24
CA VAL A 116 -5.98 -5.83 12.76
C VAL A 116 -5.91 -5.87 14.28
N HIS A 117 -6.80 -5.11 14.91
CA HIS A 117 -6.89 -5.01 16.36
C HIS A 117 -8.34 -5.20 16.77
N GLN A 118 -8.59 -6.16 17.67
CA GLN A 118 -9.94 -6.50 18.13
C GLN A 118 -10.91 -6.81 16.96
N GLY A 119 -10.41 -7.47 15.92
CA GLY A 119 -11.19 -7.86 14.74
C GLY A 119 -11.38 -6.75 13.69
N ILE A 120 -10.91 -5.53 13.94
CA ILE A 120 -11.02 -4.41 13.01
C ILE A 120 -9.67 -4.15 12.31
N CYS A 121 -9.68 -4.19 11.00
CA CYS A 121 -8.57 -3.75 10.16
C CYS A 121 -8.58 -2.23 10.04
N THR A 122 -7.49 -1.57 10.47
CA THR A 122 -7.32 -0.13 10.30
C THR A 122 -6.08 0.14 9.48
N GLY A 123 -6.21 0.99 8.46
CA GLY A 123 -5.07 1.48 7.70
C GLY A 123 -4.87 2.98 7.84
N TRP A 124 -3.61 3.39 7.95
CA TRP A 124 -3.18 4.78 8.03
C TRP A 124 -2.20 5.09 6.90
N LEU A 125 -2.49 6.15 6.13
CA LEU A 125 -1.63 6.67 5.06
C LEU A 125 -0.72 7.77 5.61
N LEU A 126 0.59 7.69 5.40
CA LEU A 126 1.55 8.71 5.82
C LEU A 126 1.54 9.90 4.85
N THR A 127 0.46 10.66 4.84
CA THR A 127 0.24 11.79 3.90
C THR A 127 1.18 12.97 4.13
N GLY A 128 1.79 13.09 5.31
CA GLY A 128 2.77 14.12 5.62
C GLY A 128 4.15 13.92 4.97
N GLN A 129 4.43 12.75 4.39
CA GLN A 129 5.72 12.41 3.78
C GLN A 129 5.54 11.70 2.43
N PRO A 130 5.04 12.40 1.38
CA PRO A 130 4.87 11.81 0.06
C PRO A 130 6.21 11.44 -0.58
N ILE A 131 6.21 10.33 -1.31
CA ILE A 131 7.37 9.81 -2.04
C ILE A 131 7.30 10.31 -3.49
N THR A 132 8.39 10.88 -3.99
CA THR A 132 8.45 11.44 -5.34
C THR A 132 8.93 10.40 -6.34
N VAL A 133 8.20 10.17 -7.42
CA VAL A 133 8.66 9.29 -8.51
C VAL A 133 9.35 10.14 -9.58
N THR A 134 10.60 9.82 -9.89
CA THR A 134 11.44 10.51 -10.89
C THR A 134 11.88 9.55 -11.98
N SER A 135 12.26 10.06 -13.16
CA SER A 135 12.76 9.24 -14.28
C SER A 135 14.06 8.49 -13.95
N ASP A 136 14.90 9.09 -13.12
CA ASP A 136 16.15 8.51 -12.61
C ASP A 136 15.98 7.92 -11.21
N TRP A 137 16.92 7.05 -10.84
CA TRP A 137 16.95 6.44 -9.51
C TRP A 137 17.17 7.51 -8.44
N THR A 138 16.29 7.52 -7.45
CA THR A 138 16.42 8.34 -6.25
C THR A 138 16.31 7.47 -5.02
N GLU A 139 17.07 7.81 -3.99
CA GLU A 139 16.89 7.27 -2.65
C GLU A 139 16.11 8.29 -1.82
N GLN A 140 15.03 7.86 -1.20
CA GLN A 140 14.17 8.70 -0.37
C GLN A 140 13.94 8.04 0.98
N ARG A 141 13.88 8.88 2.01
CA ARG A 141 13.66 8.46 3.39
C ARG A 141 12.34 9.00 3.89
N ILE A 142 11.54 8.12 4.48
CA ILE A 142 10.35 8.48 5.26
C ILE A 142 10.41 7.82 6.63
N VAL A 143 9.72 8.38 7.61
CA VAL A 143 9.67 7.86 8.98
C VAL A 143 8.21 7.68 9.38
N ALA A 144 7.87 6.50 9.89
CA ALA A 144 6.55 6.20 10.43
C ALA A 144 6.36 6.88 11.80
N VAL A 145 6.24 8.21 11.79
CA VAL A 145 6.16 9.06 12.99
C VAL A 145 4.89 8.80 13.80
N ASP A 146 4.99 8.79 15.13
CA ASP A 146 3.83 8.74 16.05
C ASP A 146 3.19 10.14 16.23
N ASP A 147 2.88 10.81 15.11
CA ASP A 147 2.19 12.09 15.04
C ASP A 147 1.02 11.97 14.07
N GLU A 148 -0.20 11.86 14.59
CA GLU A 148 -1.41 11.67 13.79
C GLU A 148 -1.64 12.74 12.72
N SER A 149 -1.12 13.96 12.91
CA SER A 149 -1.27 15.03 11.91
C SER A 149 -0.51 14.76 10.60
N ALA A 150 0.50 13.88 10.65
CA ALA A 150 1.22 13.42 9.46
C ALA A 150 0.51 12.27 8.73
N TRP A 151 -0.64 11.80 9.23
CA TRP A 151 -1.34 10.65 8.70
C TRP A 151 -2.81 10.92 8.36
N THR A 152 -3.35 10.09 7.48
CA THR A 152 -4.77 10.03 7.15
C THR A 152 -5.28 8.62 7.42
N CYS A 153 -6.20 8.50 8.37
CA CYS A 153 -6.90 7.24 8.62
C CYS A 153 -7.83 6.93 7.44
N LEU A 154 -7.73 5.73 6.87
CA LEU A 154 -8.56 5.32 5.74
C LEU A 154 -10.05 5.23 6.10
N GLY A 155 -10.37 4.86 7.34
CA GLY A 155 -11.75 4.61 7.75
C GLY A 155 -12.37 3.47 6.93
N SER A 156 -13.66 3.54 6.65
CA SER A 156 -14.38 2.47 5.94
C SER A 156 -15.39 3.01 4.95
N ARG A 157 -15.56 2.30 3.84
CA ARG A 157 -16.78 2.40 3.04
C ARG A 157 -17.99 1.94 3.87
N HIS A 158 -19.15 2.49 3.54
CA HIS A 158 -20.41 2.31 4.27
C HIS A 158 -20.81 0.83 4.52
N ASP A 159 -20.47 -0.09 3.62
CA ASP A 159 -20.82 -1.52 3.67
C ASP A 159 -19.62 -2.43 4.04
N ARG A 160 -18.55 -1.84 4.58
CA ARG A 160 -17.34 -2.57 5.02
C ARG A 160 -16.99 -2.29 6.49
N ALA A 161 -17.87 -1.61 7.21
CA ALA A 161 -17.63 -1.14 8.58
C ALA A 161 -17.59 -2.27 9.63
N ASP A 162 -17.95 -3.49 9.24
CA ASP A 162 -17.78 -4.70 10.03
C ASP A 162 -16.34 -5.23 10.02
N TYR A 163 -15.55 -4.84 9.01
CA TYR A 163 -14.17 -5.26 8.84
C TYR A 163 -13.16 -4.11 8.93
N TYR A 164 -13.46 -2.96 8.32
CA TYR A 164 -12.62 -1.77 8.37
C TYR A 164 -13.15 -0.74 9.36
N GLY A 165 -12.26 0.04 9.94
CA GLY A 165 -12.63 1.08 10.87
C GLY A 165 -11.47 1.97 11.27
N ARG A 166 -11.53 2.45 12.52
CA ARG A 166 -10.52 3.32 13.10
C ARG A 166 -10.06 2.78 14.44
N THR A 167 -8.82 2.32 14.47
CA THR A 167 -7.99 2.12 15.66
C THR A 167 -6.99 3.29 15.75
N PRO A 168 -6.64 3.79 16.96
CA PRO A 168 -5.66 4.88 17.11
C PRO A 168 -4.35 4.59 16.37
N LEU A 169 -3.77 5.62 15.74
CA LEU A 169 -2.53 5.49 14.96
C LEU A 169 -1.44 4.78 15.76
N LYS A 170 -1.21 5.23 16.99
CA LYS A 170 -0.21 4.67 17.90
C LYS A 170 -0.35 3.16 18.09
N THR A 171 -1.59 2.68 18.24
CA THR A 171 -1.86 1.25 18.35
C THR A 171 -1.50 0.53 17.05
N VAL A 172 -1.91 1.07 15.90
CA VAL A 172 -1.59 0.48 14.59
C VAL A 172 -0.08 0.45 14.34
N LEU A 173 0.63 1.55 14.58
CA LEU A 173 2.09 1.59 14.40
C LEU A 173 2.83 0.70 15.39
N SER A 174 2.30 0.50 16.60
CA SER A 174 2.92 -0.42 17.56
C SER A 174 2.79 -1.90 17.17
N ASP A 175 1.83 -2.24 16.30
CA ASP A 175 1.60 -3.59 15.80
C ASP A 175 0.94 -3.59 14.41
N VAL A 176 1.72 -3.27 13.37
CA VAL A 176 1.35 -3.37 11.95
C VAL A 176 1.34 -4.84 11.57
N ASN A 177 0.33 -5.57 12.02
CA ASN A 177 0.23 -7.04 11.91
C ASN A 177 -0.59 -7.52 10.71
N ALA A 178 -0.99 -6.65 9.79
CA ALA A 178 -1.62 -7.05 8.53
C ALA A 178 -0.60 -6.96 7.39
N ASP A 179 -0.30 -5.73 7.00
CA ASP A 179 0.53 -5.43 5.84
C ASP A 179 1.04 -3.98 5.84
N ILE A 180 2.02 -3.76 4.98
CA ILE A 180 2.42 -2.43 4.51
C ILE A 180 2.25 -2.35 3.01
N LEU A 181 1.90 -1.16 2.52
CA LEU A 181 1.74 -0.91 1.09
C LEU A 181 2.36 0.41 0.67
N LEU A 182 2.76 0.47 -0.60
CA LEU A 182 2.96 1.73 -1.32
C LEU A 182 1.76 1.93 -2.25
N VAL A 183 1.07 3.06 -2.09
CA VAL A 183 -0.21 3.33 -2.77
C VAL A 183 -0.23 4.69 -3.44
N LEU A 184 -1.07 4.87 -4.47
CA LEU A 184 -1.39 6.20 -5.02
C LEU A 184 -2.73 6.68 -4.45
N PHE A 185 -2.72 7.84 -3.80
CA PHE A 185 -3.90 8.45 -3.16
C PHE A 185 -3.77 9.98 -3.14
N PRO A 186 -4.89 10.75 -3.20
CA PRO A 186 -6.27 10.30 -3.42
C PRO A 186 -6.61 10.16 -4.91
N LEU A 187 -7.38 9.14 -5.30
CA LEU A 187 -7.84 9.04 -6.70
C LEU A 187 -9.05 9.94 -6.98
N ASP A 188 -9.03 10.61 -8.12
CA ASP A 188 -10.18 11.32 -8.69
C ASP A 188 -11.07 10.38 -9.51
N ILE A 189 -12.07 9.80 -8.86
CA ILE A 189 -13.02 8.87 -9.49
C ILE A 189 -14.13 9.66 -10.21
N GLY A 190 -14.10 9.64 -11.54
CA GLY A 190 -15.16 10.18 -12.40
C GLY A 190 -15.91 9.10 -13.19
N PRO A 191 -17.23 8.92 -13.01
CA PRO A 191 -18.04 8.01 -13.84
C PRO A 191 -18.00 8.39 -15.33
N MET A 192 -18.01 7.39 -16.21
CA MET A 192 -18.20 7.61 -17.66
C MET A 192 -19.68 7.66 -18.01
N GLY A 193 -20.23 8.88 -18.01
CA GLY A 193 -21.65 9.13 -18.28
C GLY A 193 -22.52 9.07 -17.03
N PRO A 194 -23.84 9.22 -17.19
CA PRO A 194 -24.79 9.14 -16.08
C PRO A 194 -24.76 7.76 -15.41
N ILE A 195 -24.96 7.74 -14.09
CA ILE A 195 -25.10 6.53 -13.30
C ILE A 195 -26.34 6.63 -12.41
N ASP A 196 -26.99 5.51 -12.14
CA ASP A 196 -28.11 5.43 -11.19
C ASP A 196 -27.57 5.19 -9.78
N GLY A 197 -27.73 6.20 -8.91
CA GLY A 197 -27.36 6.12 -7.49
C GLY A 197 -26.06 6.86 -7.13
N ASP A 198 -25.61 6.64 -5.90
CA ASP A 198 -24.43 7.30 -5.35
C ASP A 198 -23.13 6.58 -5.80
N PRO A 199 -22.20 7.26 -6.49
CA PRO A 199 -20.94 6.67 -6.95
C PRO A 199 -20.06 6.12 -5.82
N HIS A 200 -20.19 6.64 -4.59
CA HIS A 200 -19.47 6.15 -3.41
C HIS A 200 -20.13 4.93 -2.78
N ARG A 201 -21.41 4.71 -3.06
CA ARG A 201 -22.12 3.49 -2.71
C ARG A 201 -21.99 2.39 -3.74
N LEU A 202 -21.59 2.71 -4.97
CA LEU A 202 -21.26 1.74 -6.00
C LEU A 202 -19.75 1.45 -6.05
N ARG A 203 -19.35 0.42 -6.79
CA ARG A 203 -17.94 0.00 -6.94
C ARG A 203 -17.38 0.49 -8.28
N PRO A 204 -16.56 1.55 -8.33
CA PRO A 204 -15.98 2.06 -9.58
C PRO A 204 -15.17 1.00 -10.31
N GLY A 205 -15.31 0.94 -11.64
CA GLY A 205 -14.64 -0.04 -12.50
C GLY A 205 -15.24 -1.45 -12.43
N ARG A 206 -16.24 -1.68 -11.56
CA ARG A 206 -17.01 -2.92 -11.47
C ARG A 206 -18.49 -2.71 -11.76
N ASP A 207 -19.12 -1.82 -11.01
CA ASP A 207 -20.56 -1.52 -11.14
C ASP A 207 -20.81 -0.41 -12.19
N TYR A 208 -19.81 0.45 -12.45
CA TYR A 208 -19.87 1.47 -13.48
C TYR A 208 -18.49 1.75 -14.09
N PRO A 209 -18.43 2.11 -15.39
CA PRO A 209 -17.19 2.53 -16.04
C PRO A 209 -16.71 3.89 -15.52
N VAL A 210 -15.39 4.08 -15.48
CA VAL A 210 -14.75 5.31 -15.00
C VAL A 210 -13.78 5.88 -16.03
N TRP A 211 -13.65 7.20 -16.07
CA TRP A 211 -12.69 7.88 -16.93
C TRP A 211 -11.28 7.58 -16.46
N ARG A 212 -10.67 6.51 -16.99
CA ARG A 212 -9.32 6.08 -16.62
C ARG A 212 -8.27 7.16 -16.85
N SER A 213 -8.48 8.06 -17.82
CA SER A 213 -7.61 9.22 -18.08
C SER A 213 -7.55 10.24 -16.94
N ARG A 214 -8.46 10.17 -15.95
CA ARG A 214 -8.41 10.95 -14.71
C ARG A 214 -7.56 10.29 -13.64
N LEU A 215 -7.24 9.00 -13.79
CA LEU A 215 -6.46 8.24 -12.83
C LEU A 215 -4.98 8.28 -13.18
N PRO A 216 -4.09 8.00 -12.21
CA PRO A 216 -2.67 7.94 -12.49
C PRO A 216 -2.32 6.88 -13.53
N GLU A 217 -1.34 7.19 -14.37
CA GLU A 217 -0.86 6.32 -15.44
C GLU A 217 0.66 6.23 -15.42
N GLY A 218 1.19 5.11 -15.91
CA GLY A 218 2.62 4.87 -16.04
C GLY A 218 3.11 3.68 -15.22
N TYR A 219 4.31 3.81 -14.63
CA TYR A 219 4.92 2.75 -13.83
C TYR A 219 5.86 3.28 -12.75
N VAL A 220 6.03 2.46 -11.70
CA VAL A 220 7.02 2.66 -10.64
C VAL A 220 7.88 1.41 -10.55
N MET A 221 9.19 1.59 -10.45
CA MET A 221 10.20 0.55 -10.20
C MET A 221 10.77 0.74 -8.81
N LEU A 222 10.77 -0.33 -8.02
CA LEU A 222 11.41 -0.38 -6.71
C LEU A 222 12.59 -1.34 -6.79
N ASP A 223 13.77 -0.85 -6.44
CA ASP A 223 15.05 -1.58 -6.50
C ASP A 223 15.52 -1.98 -5.11
N GLU A 224 15.36 -1.08 -4.13
CA GLU A 224 15.61 -1.42 -2.74
C GLU A 224 14.52 -0.84 -1.85
N ILE A 225 14.09 -1.62 -0.87
CA ILE A 225 13.42 -1.09 0.32
C ILE A 225 14.15 -1.58 1.58
N ARG A 226 14.45 -0.63 2.45
CA ARG A 226 15.07 -0.86 3.75
C ARG A 226 14.16 -0.35 4.85
N ILE A 227 13.96 -1.15 5.89
CA ILE A 227 13.16 -0.78 7.06
C ILE A 227 14.04 -0.94 8.30
N GLN A 228 14.38 0.20 8.91
CA GLN A 228 15.13 0.25 10.14
C GLN A 228 14.17 0.42 11.32
N PHE A 229 14.06 -0.60 12.15
CA PHE A 229 13.22 -0.56 13.35
C PHE A 229 13.97 0.11 14.51
N PRO A 230 13.32 1.03 15.27
CA PRO A 230 13.95 1.61 16.44
C PRO A 230 14.24 0.51 17.47
N GLY A 231 15.36 0.64 18.17
CA GLY A 231 15.91 -0.42 19.01
C GLY A 231 14.91 -0.96 20.04
N ALA A 232 14.74 -2.28 20.07
CA ALA A 232 14.62 -2.95 21.35
C ALA A 232 15.88 -2.58 22.13
N THR A 233 15.72 -1.81 23.20
CA THR A 233 16.79 -1.59 24.18
C THR A 233 17.29 -2.95 24.62
N SER A 234 18.58 -3.21 24.41
CA SER A 234 19.33 -4.26 25.11
C SER A 234 19.27 -4.04 26.61
#